data_AF-A0A354JVV0-F1
#
_entry.id   AF-A0A354JVV0-F1
#
_cell.length_a   1.000
_cell.length_b   1.000
_cell.length_c   1.000
_cell.angle_alpha   90.00
_cell.angle_beta   90.00
_cell.angle_gamma   90.00
#
_symmetry.space_group_name_H-M   'P 1'
#
loop_
_entity.id
_entity.type
_entity.pdbx_description
1 polymer ?
#
loop_
_entity_poly.entity_id
_entity_poly.type
_entity_poly.pdbx_seq_one_letter_code
_entity_poly.pdbx_strand_id
1 'polypeptide(L)'
;KPIIDPNLMYFAYYEGEPIGFFIMVPDLNQVVRHLNGKFDLFSKLYFLYLLKVKKICTKAIGLIFGIVPKHQGKGVEGALVNE
;
A
#
# COMPACT_ATOMS: atom_id res chain seq x y z
N LYS A 1 -15.18 2.67 -4.02
CA LYS A 1 -14.05 1.90 -4.58
C LYS A 1 -13.12 1.57 -3.43
N PRO A 2 -12.69 0.31 -3.25
CA PRO A 2 -11.70 -0.02 -2.23
C PRO A 2 -10.45 0.85 -2.43
N ILE A 3 -9.85 1.30 -1.33
CA ILE A 3 -8.64 2.12 -1.31
C ILE A 3 -7.42 1.20 -1.47
N ILE A 4 -7.54 0.24 -2.39
CA ILE A 4 -6.50 -0.73 -2.70
C ILE A 4 -6.03 -0.36 -4.09
N ASP A 5 -4.79 0.14 -4.16
CA ASP A 5 -4.12 0.50 -5.39
C ASP A 5 -3.38 -0.75 -5.91
N PRO A 6 -3.59 -1.19 -7.16
CA PRO A 6 -2.88 -2.33 -7.74
C PRO A 6 -1.35 -2.17 -7.70
N ASN A 7 -0.85 -0.93 -7.74
CA ASN A 7 0.60 -0.65 -7.65
C ASN A 7 1.18 -0.91 -6.26
N LEU A 8 0.34 -1.22 -5.27
CA LEU A 8 0.78 -1.55 -3.91
C LEU A 8 0.81 -3.06 -3.66
N MET A 9 0.57 -3.87 -4.69
CA MET A 9 0.62 -5.32 -4.61
C MET A 9 1.73 -5.84 -5.52
N TYR A 10 2.79 -6.34 -4.90
CA TYR A 10 3.93 -6.93 -5.59
C TYR A 10 3.88 -8.44 -5.46
N PHE A 11 4.17 -9.13 -6.56
CA PHE A 11 4.25 -10.58 -6.61
C PHE A 11 5.56 -10.98 -7.26
N ALA A 12 6.33 -11.82 -6.57
CA ALA A 12 7.54 -12.40 -7.11
C ALA A 12 7.22 -13.74 -7.77
N TYR A 13 7.71 -13.90 -8.99
CA TYR A 13 7.58 -15.14 -9.75
C TYR A 13 8.97 -15.71 -10.04
N TYR A 14 9.09 -17.03 -9.97
CA TYR A 14 10.27 -17.78 -10.38
C TYR A 14 9.82 -18.95 -11.23
N GLU A 15 10.35 -19.04 -12.45
CA GLU A 15 9.95 -20.07 -13.44
C GLU A 15 8.43 -20.12 -13.71
N GLY A 16 7.73 -18.99 -13.56
CA GLY A 16 6.28 -18.89 -13.72
C GLY A 16 5.46 -19.25 -12.48
N GLU A 17 6.09 -19.72 -11.40
CA GLU A 17 5.43 -19.98 -10.12
C GLU A 17 5.53 -18.78 -9.18
N PRO A 18 4.43 -18.39 -8.50
CA PRO A 18 4.47 -17.32 -7.50
C PRO A 18 5.24 -17.78 -6.26
N ILE A 19 6.41 -17.21 -6.03
CA ILE A 19 7.29 -17.55 -4.92
C ILE A 19 7.20 -16.58 -3.74
N GLY A 20 6.54 -15.44 -3.93
CA GLY A 20 6.31 -14.49 -2.85
C GLY A 20 5.36 -13.37 -3.22
N PHE A 21 4.89 -12.65 -2.20
CA PHE A 21 4.03 -11.49 -2.37
C PHE A 21 4.30 -10.45 -1.29
N PHE A 22 4.03 -9.19 -1.63
CA PHE A 22 4.09 -8.06 -0.73
C PHE A 22 2.90 -7.15 -0.99
N ILE A 23 2.00 -7.05 -0.01
CA ILE A 23 0.78 -6.23 -0.11
C ILE A 23 0.91 -5.05 0.84
N MET A 24 0.81 -3.87 0.26
CA MET A 24 0.80 -2.60 0.98
C MET A 24 -0.55 -1.92 0.85
N VAL A 25 -0.90 -1.10 1.83
CA VAL A 25 -2.06 -0.21 1.78
C VAL A 25 -1.64 1.23 1.99
N PRO A 26 -2.29 2.20 1.33
CA PRO A 26 -1.96 3.60 1.53
C PRO A 26 -2.30 4.03 2.96
N ASP A 27 -1.44 4.84 3.56
CA ASP A 27 -1.62 5.36 4.91
C ASP A 27 -2.70 6.44 4.92
N LEU A 28 -3.93 6.03 5.22
CA LEU A 28 -5.08 6.92 5.34
C LEU A 28 -5.05 7.80 6.58
N ASN A 29 -4.25 7.45 7.60
CA ASN A 29 -4.16 8.26 8.81
C ASN A 29 -3.58 9.64 8.53
N GLN A 30 -2.75 9.78 7.49
CA GLN A 30 -2.25 11.09 7.05
C GLN A 30 -3.38 12.02 6.66
N VAL A 31 -4.38 11.52 5.94
CA VAL A 31 -5.52 12.35 5.52
C VAL A 31 -6.47 12.58 6.69
N VAL A 32 -6.77 11.55 7.48
CA VAL A 32 -7.67 11.65 8.64
C VAL A 32 -7.14 12.64 9.68
N ARG A 33 -5.82 12.72 9.87
CA ARG A 33 -5.20 13.72 10.76
C ARG A 33 -5.52 15.16 10.36
N HIS A 34 -5.61 15.45 9.05
CA HIS A 34 -5.98 16.78 8.57
C HIS A 34 -7.48 17.11 8.74
N LEU A 35 -8.31 16.10 9.00
CA LEU A 35 -9.73 16.26 9.27
C LEU A 35 -10.04 16.52 10.75
N ASN A 36 -9.05 16.41 11.66
CA ASN A 36 -9.23 16.56 13.11
C ASN A 36 -10.41 15.74 13.67
N GLY A 37 -10.64 14.54 13.13
CA GLY A 37 -11.73 13.64 13.55
C GLY A 37 -13.15 14.08 13.15
N LYS A 38 -13.32 15.17 12.40
CA LYS A 38 -14.63 15.66 11.97
C LYS A 38 -14.99 15.07 10.60
N PHE A 39 -16.15 14.43 10.50
CA PHE A 39 -16.67 13.81 9.26
C PHE A 39 -17.95 14.49 8.73
N ASP A 40 -18.04 15.80 8.91
CA ASP A 40 -19.11 16.61 8.33
C ASP A 40 -19.04 16.67 6.80
N LEU A 41 -20.11 17.15 6.16
CA LEU A 41 -20.20 17.25 4.70
C LEU A 41 -19.04 18.05 4.07
N PHE A 42 -18.63 19.14 4.72
CA PHE A 42 -17.45 19.93 4.33
C PHE A 42 -16.14 19.15 4.50
N SER A 43 -15.99 18.43 5.61
CA SER A 43 -14.82 17.58 5.85
C SER A 43 -14.71 16.45 4.84
N LYS A 44 -15.82 15.89 4.35
CA LYS A 44 -15.82 14.90 3.26
C LYS A 44 -15.34 15.49 1.94
N LEU A 45 -15.77 16.72 1.62
CA LEU A 45 -15.31 17.41 0.41
C LEU A 45 -13.81 17.75 0.51
N TYR A 46 -13.39 18.23 1.67
CA TYR A 46 -11.98 18.48 1.95
C TYR A 46 -11.15 17.19 1.90
N PHE A 47 -11.62 16.09 2.48
CA PHE A 47 -11.01 14.76 2.38
C PHE A 47 -10.79 14.31 0.94
N LEU A 48 -11.81 14.46 0.08
CA LEU A 48 -11.71 14.14 -1.35
C LEU A 48 -10.68 15.02 -2.07
N TYR A 49 -10.62 16.31 -1.73
CA TYR A 49 -9.61 17.23 -2.27
C TYR A 49 -8.20 16.82 -1.85
N LEU A 50 -8.00 16.50 -0.57
CA LEU A 50 -6.71 16.03 -0.05
C LEU A 50 -6.28 14.71 -0.71
N LEU A 51 -7.19 13.76 -0.90
CA LEU A 51 -6.88 12.49 -1.56
C LEU A 51 -6.59 12.63 -3.05
N LYS A 52 -7.48 13.30 -3.82
CA LYS A 52 -7.41 13.30 -5.28
C LYS A 52 -6.55 14.41 -5.88
N VAL A 53 -6.57 15.60 -5.28
CA VAL A 53 -5.87 16.78 -5.84
C VAL A 53 -4.50 16.90 -5.20
N LYS A 54 -4.47 16.97 -3.86
CA LYS A 54 -3.23 17.17 -3.11
C LYS A 54 -2.38 15.90 -2.95
N LYS A 55 -2.95 14.72 -3.24
CA LYS A 55 -2.30 13.38 -3.18
C LYS A 55 -1.47 13.18 -1.91
N ILE A 56 -2.05 13.50 -0.74
CA ILE A 56 -1.29 13.53 0.53
C ILE A 56 -0.96 12.13 1.04
N CYS A 57 -1.67 11.09 0.58
CA CYS A 57 -1.26 9.69 0.81
C CYS A 57 0.00 9.39 0.00
N THR A 58 1.15 9.80 0.52
CA THR A 58 2.47 9.57 -0.07
C THR A 58 3.17 8.36 0.51
N LYS A 59 2.63 7.78 1.59
CA LYS A 59 3.18 6.58 2.22
C LYS A 59 2.21 5.42 2.10
N ALA A 60 2.77 4.25 1.87
CA ALA A 60 2.07 2.98 2.00
C ALA A 60 2.68 2.20 3.18
N ILE A 61 1.85 1.38 3.83
CA ILE A 61 2.22 0.53 4.95
C ILE A 61 2.11 -0.92 4.46
N GLY A 62 3.20 -1.68 4.60
CA GLY A 62 3.20 -3.12 4.35
C GLY A 62 2.33 -3.85 5.36
N LEU A 63 1.27 -4.49 4.87
CA LEU A 63 0.34 -5.25 5.70
C LEU A 63 0.78 -6.71 5.81
N ILE A 64 1.10 -7.32 4.67
CA ILE A 64 1.42 -8.75 4.59
C ILE A 64 2.58 -8.95 3.62
N PHE A 65 3.54 -9.74 4.07
CA PHE A 65 4.67 -10.22 3.29
C PHE A 65 4.79 -11.73 3.44
N GLY A 66 5.04 -12.44 2.35
CA GLY A 66 5.24 -13.88 2.40
C GLY A 66 6.11 -14.36 1.25
N ILE A 67 7.04 -15.25 1.55
CA ILE A 67 7.87 -15.96 0.57
C ILE A 67 7.84 -17.44 0.90
N VAL A 68 7.75 -18.28 -0.12
CA VAL A 68 7.79 -19.73 -0.01
C VAL A 68 9.11 -20.14 0.66
N PRO A 69 9.11 -20.97 1.73
CA PRO A 69 10.32 -21.30 2.50
C PRO A 69 11.52 -21.77 1.66
N LYS A 70 11.28 -22.52 0.57
CA LYS A 70 12.32 -22.97 -0.38
C LYS A 70 13.10 -21.84 -1.08
N HIS A 71 12.54 -20.63 -1.09
CA HIS A 71 13.10 -19.45 -1.76
C HIS A 71 13.53 -18.34 -0.78
N GLN A 72 13.36 -18.56 0.53
CA GLN A 72 13.89 -17.68 1.58
C GLN A 72 15.42 -17.73 1.60
N GLY A 73 16.07 -16.62 1.97
CA GLY A 73 17.54 -16.54 2.04
C GLY A 73 18.28 -16.54 0.68
N LYS A 74 17.55 -16.55 -0.44
CA LYS A 74 18.12 -16.47 -1.81
C LYS A 74 18.14 -15.05 -2.38
N GLY A 75 17.88 -14.04 -1.57
CA GLY A 75 17.83 -12.63 -1.98
C GLY A 75 16.52 -12.17 -2.64
N VAL A 76 15.52 -13.07 -2.76
CA VAL A 76 14.17 -12.75 -3.28
C VAL A 76 13.50 -11.66 -2.44
N GLU A 77 13.73 -11.67 -1.13
CA GLU A 77 13.28 -10.65 -0.18
C GLU A 77 13.77 -9.25 -0.55
N GLY A 78 15.04 -9.13 -0.95
CA GLY A 78 15.65 -7.86 -1.35
C GLY A 78 15.15 -7.37 -2.71
N ALA A 79 14.88 -8.29 -3.64
CA ALA A 79 14.32 -7.94 -4.94
C ALA A 79 12.89 -7.40 -4.83
N LEU A 80 12.07 -7.96 -3.93
CA LEU A 80 10.69 -7.52 -3.69
C LEU A 80 10.57 -6.14 -3.04
N VAL A 81 11.57 -5.71 -2.26
CA VAL A 81 11.55 -4.45 -1.51
C VAL A 81 12.23 -3.31 -2.28
N ASN A 82 13.06 -3.63 -3.27
CA ASN A 82 13.86 -2.66 -4.02
C ASN A 82 13.29 -2.35 -5.42
N GLU A 83 12.05 -2.78 -5.70
CA GLU A 83 11.22 -2.37 -6.84
C GLU A 83 10.26 -1.23 -6.51
#